data_AF-A0A1Z4BSK0-F1
#
_entry.id   AF-A0A1Z4BSK0-F1
#
_cell.length_a   1.000
_cell.length_b   1.000
_cell.length_c   1.000
_cell.angle_alpha   90.00
_cell.angle_beta   90.00
_cell.angle_gamma   90.00
#
_symmetry.space_group_name_H-M   'P 1'
#
loop_
_entity.id
_entity.type
_entity.pdbx_description
1 polymer ?
#
loop_
_entity_poly.entity_id
_entity_poly.type
_entity_poly.pdbx_seq_one_letter_code
_entity_poly.pdbx_strand_id
1 'polypeptide(L)'
;MSYFNSFTQNYLKINKGNIYFSDVNEFESIDDNVFKFDNIQLITDANNCFTLKKKGIKIADIPLDIEYEGPGYNIYNFSNKGNKNLRVILIEASADIGVAWYFFIFMEGDKIIKKNYIKEPRHNSDFITIKDFLKISYSNKTLTFRFVKKYIAKYSKIPKTIKKDNTYMYVFIHI
;
A
#
# COMPACT_ATOMS: atom_id res chain seq x y z
N MET A 1 53.70 23.11 11.32
CA MET A 1 53.01 23.02 10.01
C MET A 1 51.95 21.96 10.11
N SER A 2 50.69 22.37 10.19
CA SER A 2 49.54 21.46 10.15
C SER A 2 48.44 22.20 9.40
N TYR A 3 48.37 21.92 8.10
CA TYR A 3 47.28 22.33 7.22
C TYR A 3 46.02 21.54 7.62
N PHE A 4 45.09 22.18 8.32
CA PHE A 4 43.70 21.72 8.31
C PHE A 4 42.95 22.56 7.28
N ASN A 5 42.99 22.06 6.04
CA ASN A 5 42.14 22.56 4.97
C ASN A 5 40.68 22.24 5.28
N SER A 6 39.89 23.30 5.26
CA SER A 6 38.44 23.28 5.17
C SER A 6 37.98 22.40 4.02
N PHE A 7 37.22 21.34 4.32
CA PHE A 7 36.31 20.74 3.34
C PHE A 7 34.94 20.57 3.99
N THR A 8 34.12 21.60 3.76
CA THR A 8 32.70 21.49 3.43
C THR A 8 31.81 20.73 4.42
N GLN A 9 31.24 21.47 5.38
CA GLN A 9 29.91 21.18 5.94
C GLN A 9 28.83 21.34 4.84
N ASN A 10 28.76 20.39 3.90
CA ASN A 10 27.76 20.41 2.83
C ASN A 10 27.21 19.03 2.47
N TYR A 11 26.97 18.18 3.48
CA TYR A 11 26.29 16.90 3.31
C TYR A 11 25.30 16.59 4.44
N LEU A 12 24.35 17.48 4.69
CA LEU A 12 23.00 17.06 5.13
C LEU A 12 22.11 16.86 3.89
N LYS A 13 22.60 16.06 2.93
CA LYS A 13 21.74 15.42 1.94
C LYS A 13 21.17 14.18 2.60
N ILE A 14 19.91 14.26 3.04
CA ILE A 14 19.08 13.10 3.36
C ILE A 14 19.14 12.18 2.13
N ASN A 15 19.93 11.11 2.20
CA ASN A 15 19.99 10.11 1.15
C ASN A 15 19.86 8.71 1.78
N LYS A 16 18.67 8.14 1.55
CA LYS A 16 18.37 6.69 1.52
C LYS A 16 18.37 5.93 2.86
N GLY A 17 17.63 6.44 3.84
CA GLY A 17 17.11 5.62 4.93
C GLY A 17 15.82 4.90 4.49
N ASN A 18 15.65 3.64 4.87
CA ASN A 18 14.42 2.88 4.60
C ASN A 18 13.19 3.67 5.09
N ILE A 19 12.20 3.87 4.22
CA ILE A 19 10.93 4.52 4.58
C ILE A 19 9.96 3.43 5.00
N TYR A 20 9.44 3.50 6.23
CA TYR A 20 8.44 2.56 6.73
C TYR A 20 7.08 3.24 6.79
N PHE A 21 6.06 2.62 6.22
CA PHE A 21 4.69 3.16 6.26
C PHE A 21 3.99 2.61 7.51
N SER A 22 4.28 3.20 8.67
CA SER A 22 3.81 2.72 9.97
C SER A 22 2.45 3.27 10.38
N ASP A 23 2.03 4.38 9.78
CA ASP A 23 0.73 4.99 10.06
C ASP A 23 -0.28 4.41 9.08
N VAL A 24 -1.20 3.62 9.62
CA VAL A 24 -2.23 2.92 8.86
C VAL A 24 -3.58 3.46 9.31
N ASN A 25 -4.33 4.01 8.37
CA ASN A 25 -5.66 4.54 8.59
C ASN A 25 -6.62 3.97 7.55
N GLU A 26 -7.78 3.55 7.99
CA GLU A 26 -8.86 3.14 7.10
C GLU A 26 -9.56 4.37 6.51
N PHE A 27 -10.03 4.25 5.28
CA PHE A 27 -10.91 5.22 4.67
C PHE A 27 -12.31 5.04 5.23
N GLU A 28 -12.98 6.16 5.48
CA GLU A 28 -14.40 6.16 5.81
C GLU A 28 -15.21 5.87 4.55
N SER A 29 -16.12 4.89 4.61
CA SER A 29 -17.14 4.68 3.58
C SER A 29 -18.25 5.70 3.79
N ILE A 30 -18.41 6.63 2.85
CA ILE A 30 -19.46 7.66 2.91
C ILE A 30 -20.76 7.12 2.31
N ASP A 31 -20.62 6.33 1.24
CA ASP A 31 -21.65 5.51 0.63
C ASP A 31 -20.97 4.20 0.14
N ASP A 32 -21.71 3.31 -0.52
CA ASP A 32 -21.19 2.01 -0.97
C ASP A 32 -20.05 2.12 -2.00
N ASN A 33 -19.92 3.29 -2.66
CA ASN A 33 -19.00 3.50 -3.77
C ASN A 33 -17.93 4.56 -3.49
N VAL A 34 -18.06 5.35 -2.44
CA VAL A 34 -17.24 6.52 -2.12
C VAL A 34 -16.52 6.32 -0.79
N PHE A 35 -15.19 6.30 -0.89
CA PHE A 35 -14.28 6.13 0.24
C PHE A 35 -13.46 7.40 0.43
N LYS A 36 -13.32 7.88 1.67
CA LYS A 36 -12.61 9.13 1.96
C LYS A 36 -11.60 8.99 3.09
N PHE A 37 -10.44 9.60 2.90
CA PHE A 37 -9.46 9.80 3.96
C PHE A 37 -8.74 11.13 3.77
N ASP A 38 -8.82 12.02 4.77
CA ASP A 38 -8.30 13.39 4.70
C ASP A 38 -8.83 14.12 3.43
N ASN A 39 -7.94 14.53 2.53
CA ASN A 39 -8.28 15.18 1.28
C ASN A 39 -8.29 14.21 0.09
N ILE A 40 -8.13 12.91 0.29
CA ILE A 40 -8.24 11.89 -0.75
C ILE A 40 -9.66 11.33 -0.78
N GLN A 41 -10.15 11.11 -2.00
CA GLN A 41 -11.36 10.35 -2.24
C GLN A 41 -11.10 9.30 -3.32
N LEU A 42 -11.62 8.09 -3.11
CA LEU A 42 -11.72 7.03 -4.11
C LEU A 42 -13.19 6.78 -4.37
N ILE A 43 -13.56 6.76 -5.65
CA ILE A 43 -14.94 6.50 -6.09
C ILE A 43 -14.88 5.31 -7.02
N THR A 44 -15.52 4.20 -6.67
CA THR A 44 -15.69 3.08 -7.60
C THR A 44 -16.94 3.30 -8.45
N ASP A 45 -16.88 2.90 -9.72
CA ASP A 45 -18.04 2.88 -10.61
C ASP A 45 -18.40 1.46 -11.04
N ALA A 46 -19.50 1.32 -11.77
CA ALA A 46 -19.97 0.05 -12.30
C ALA A 46 -19.04 -0.54 -13.40
N ASN A 47 -18.07 0.22 -13.89
CA ASN A 47 -17.11 -0.22 -14.92
C ASN A 47 -15.83 -0.79 -14.29
N ASN A 48 -15.87 -1.17 -13.01
CA ASN A 48 -14.73 -1.70 -12.29
C ASN A 48 -13.54 -0.72 -12.31
N CYS A 49 -13.81 0.57 -12.14
CA CYS A 49 -12.82 1.63 -12.16
C CYS A 49 -12.87 2.47 -10.89
N PHE A 50 -11.70 2.75 -10.32
CA PHE A 50 -11.56 3.72 -9.24
C PHE A 50 -11.16 5.09 -9.78
N THR A 51 -12.01 6.08 -9.60
CA THR A 51 -11.64 7.49 -9.75
C THR A 51 -10.94 7.96 -8.48
N LEU A 52 -9.67 8.34 -8.59
CA LEU A 52 -8.90 8.95 -7.50
C LEU A 52 -8.97 10.47 -7.58
N LYS A 53 -9.42 11.11 -6.49
CA LYS A 53 -9.43 12.57 -6.34
C LYS A 53 -8.60 13.00 -5.13
N LYS A 54 -8.02 14.19 -5.20
CA LYS A 54 -7.39 14.87 -4.06
C LYS A 54 -7.79 16.32 -4.02
N LYS A 55 -8.25 16.80 -2.86
CA LYS A 55 -8.83 18.15 -2.68
C LYS A 55 -9.94 18.44 -3.70
N GLY A 56 -10.75 17.43 -4.02
CA GLY A 56 -11.82 17.51 -5.02
C GLY A 56 -11.37 17.45 -6.48
N ILE A 57 -10.07 17.52 -6.77
CA ILE A 57 -9.53 17.47 -8.13
C ILE A 57 -9.22 16.03 -8.51
N LYS A 58 -9.67 15.61 -9.69
CA LYS A 58 -9.38 14.29 -10.26
C LYS A 58 -7.89 14.16 -10.57
N ILE A 59 -7.26 13.13 -10.01
CA ILE A 59 -5.88 12.75 -10.28
C ILE A 59 -5.82 11.73 -11.42
N ALA A 60 -6.62 10.67 -11.33
CA ALA A 60 -6.60 9.58 -12.31
C ALA A 60 -7.86 8.72 -12.23
N ASP A 61 -8.15 8.05 -13.33
CA ASP A 61 -8.98 6.84 -13.35
C ASP A 61 -8.06 5.62 -13.28
N ILE A 62 -8.46 4.64 -12.47
CA ILE A 62 -7.69 3.45 -12.18
C ILE A 62 -8.58 2.26 -12.51
N PRO A 63 -8.53 1.74 -13.76
CA PRO A 63 -9.24 0.53 -14.10
C PRO A 63 -8.66 -0.64 -13.29
N LEU A 64 -9.55 -1.52 -12.86
CA LEU A 64 -9.21 -2.80 -12.27
C LEU A 64 -9.26 -3.86 -13.37
N ASP A 65 -8.18 -4.63 -13.51
CA ASP A 65 -8.03 -5.64 -14.57
C ASP A 65 -8.74 -6.97 -14.22
N ILE A 66 -9.40 -7.04 -13.07
CA ILE A 66 -10.05 -8.25 -12.56
C ILE A 66 -11.49 -7.89 -12.23
N GLU A 67 -12.45 -8.50 -12.94
CA GLU A 67 -13.86 -8.43 -12.59
C GLU A 67 -14.06 -8.93 -11.15
N TYR A 68 -14.81 -8.15 -10.37
CA TYR A 68 -15.03 -8.41 -8.96
C TYR A 68 -16.51 -8.19 -8.63
N GLU A 69 -17.18 -9.27 -8.26
CA GLU A 69 -18.58 -9.30 -7.84
C GLU A 69 -18.72 -9.54 -6.33
N GLY A 70 -17.64 -9.37 -5.57
CA GLY A 70 -17.65 -9.66 -4.14
C GLY A 70 -18.29 -8.57 -3.28
N PRO A 71 -18.30 -8.75 -1.95
CA PRO A 71 -19.07 -7.92 -1.03
C PRO A 71 -18.66 -6.44 -0.95
N GLY A 72 -17.50 -6.06 -1.46
CA GLY A 72 -17.02 -4.68 -1.47
C GLY A 72 -15.56 -4.56 -1.09
N TYR A 73 -15.17 -3.36 -0.65
CA TYR A 73 -13.77 -3.01 -0.43
C TYR A 73 -13.54 -2.41 0.96
N ASN A 74 -12.44 -2.81 1.58
CA ASN A 74 -11.82 -2.05 2.66
C ASN A 74 -10.62 -1.30 2.10
N ILE A 75 -10.48 -0.01 2.39
CA ILE A 75 -9.43 0.82 1.81
C ILE A 75 -8.59 1.47 2.90
N TYR A 76 -7.27 1.38 2.77
CA TYR A 76 -6.33 1.80 3.79
C TYR A 76 -5.28 2.76 3.22
N ASN A 77 -5.01 3.84 3.95
CA ASN A 77 -3.86 4.71 3.73
C ASN A 77 -2.71 4.26 4.62
N PHE A 78 -1.59 3.88 4.01
CA PHE A 78 -0.31 3.64 4.65
C PHE A 78 0.60 4.85 4.40
N SER A 79 0.97 5.59 5.44
CA SER A 79 1.81 6.78 5.37
C SER A 79 3.01 6.71 6.32
N ASN A 80 3.96 7.63 6.14
CA ASN A 80 5.12 7.79 7.00
C ASN A 80 5.11 9.19 7.64
N LYS A 81 5.25 9.26 8.98
CA LYS A 81 5.29 10.54 9.71
C LYS A 81 6.36 11.52 9.22
N GLY A 82 7.53 11.00 8.87
CA GLY A 82 8.68 11.78 8.40
C GLY A 82 8.61 12.17 6.92
N ASN A 83 7.72 11.57 6.13
CA ASN A 83 7.55 11.86 4.72
C ASN A 83 6.06 11.81 4.33
N LYS A 84 5.39 12.96 4.49
CA LYS A 84 3.96 13.12 4.21
C LYS A 84 3.61 13.05 2.71
N ASN A 85 4.60 13.18 1.84
CA ASN A 85 4.40 13.13 0.39
C ASN A 85 4.27 11.70 -0.12
N LEU A 86 4.87 10.71 0.55
CA LEU A 86 4.75 9.32 0.16
C LEU A 86 3.60 8.63 0.88
N ARG A 87 2.80 7.88 0.12
CA ARG A 87 1.76 7.01 0.67
C ARG A 87 1.53 5.79 -0.21
N VAL A 88 1.06 4.72 0.40
CA VAL A 88 0.48 3.57 -0.29
C VAL A 88 -0.99 3.52 0.09
N ILE A 89 -1.87 3.65 -0.91
CA ILE A 89 -3.28 3.31 -0.73
C ILE A 89 -3.42 1.83 -1.04
N LEU A 90 -3.96 1.06 -0.12
CA LEU A 90 -4.23 -0.37 -0.30
C LEU A 90 -5.73 -0.58 -0.33
N ILE A 91 -6.21 -1.16 -1.43
CA ILE A 91 -7.59 -1.60 -1.61
C ILE A 91 -7.59 -3.10 -1.36
N GLU A 92 -8.36 -3.53 -0.37
CA GLU A 92 -8.61 -4.93 -0.05
C GLU A 92 -9.99 -5.29 -0.56
N ALA A 93 -10.05 -6.23 -1.51
CA ALA A 93 -11.31 -6.77 -1.99
C ALA A 93 -11.75 -7.91 -1.08
N SER A 94 -12.94 -7.78 -0.50
CA SER A 94 -13.53 -8.79 0.39
C SER A 94 -13.96 -10.04 -0.39
N ALA A 95 -14.07 -11.18 0.27
CA ALA A 95 -14.66 -12.40 -0.27
C ALA A 95 -15.70 -12.95 0.72
N ASP A 96 -16.46 -13.97 0.32
CA ASP A 96 -17.36 -14.68 1.25
C ASP A 96 -16.65 -15.16 2.51
N ILE A 97 -15.35 -15.45 2.38
CA ILE A 97 -14.46 -15.73 3.51
C ILE A 97 -13.19 -14.89 3.35
N GLY A 98 -13.09 -13.85 4.18
CA GLY A 98 -11.93 -12.97 4.30
C GLY A 98 -11.62 -12.17 3.03
N VAL A 99 -10.40 -12.32 2.50
CA VAL A 99 -9.89 -11.48 1.39
C VAL A 99 -9.81 -12.25 0.07
N ALA A 100 -10.22 -11.59 -1.03
CA ALA A 100 -10.07 -12.06 -2.41
C ALA A 100 -8.69 -11.69 -2.99
N TRP A 101 -8.28 -10.43 -2.88
CA TRP A 101 -7.00 -9.90 -3.36
C TRP A 101 -6.73 -8.50 -2.76
N TYR A 102 -5.51 -8.01 -2.93
CA TYR A 102 -5.17 -6.60 -2.70
C TYR A 102 -4.78 -5.91 -3.99
N PHE A 103 -5.09 -4.63 -4.08
CA PHE A 103 -4.60 -3.73 -5.11
C PHE A 103 -3.98 -2.52 -4.41
N PHE A 104 -2.76 -2.15 -4.76
CA PHE A 104 -2.11 -0.99 -4.15
C PHE A 104 -1.88 0.12 -5.17
N ILE A 105 -1.88 1.34 -4.68
CA ILE A 105 -1.52 2.56 -5.40
C ILE A 105 -0.44 3.27 -4.58
N PHE A 106 0.79 3.27 -5.09
CA PHE A 106 1.91 4.00 -4.51
C PHE A 106 1.99 5.40 -5.11
N MET A 107 1.99 6.42 -4.26
CA MET A 107 1.94 7.82 -4.65
C MET A 107 3.07 8.65 -4.04
N GLU A 108 3.50 9.67 -4.78
CA GLU A 108 4.35 10.76 -4.31
C GLU A 108 3.67 12.10 -4.61
N GLY A 109 3.19 12.77 -3.56
CA GLY A 109 2.38 13.98 -3.66
C GLY A 109 1.05 13.71 -4.35
N ASP A 110 0.94 14.15 -5.60
CA ASP A 110 -0.25 14.01 -6.46
C ASP A 110 0.01 13.05 -7.63
N LYS A 111 1.21 12.44 -7.70
CA LYS A 111 1.60 11.53 -8.78
C LYS A 111 1.45 10.09 -8.36
N ILE A 112 0.82 9.27 -9.20
CA ILE A 112 0.86 7.82 -9.08
C ILE A 112 2.20 7.34 -9.62
N ILE A 113 2.98 6.71 -8.74
CA ILE A 113 4.31 6.17 -9.08
C ILE A 113 4.19 4.74 -9.58
N LYS A 114 3.36 3.93 -8.91
CA LYS A 114 3.10 2.53 -9.30
C LYS A 114 1.75 2.09 -8.77
N LYS A 115 1.09 1.20 -9.50
CA LYS A 115 -0.11 0.49 -9.06
C LYS A 115 -0.03 -0.95 -9.53
N ASN A 116 -0.45 -1.91 -8.70
CA ASN A 116 -0.48 -3.32 -9.09
C ASN A 116 -1.32 -4.16 -8.11
N TYR A 117 -1.69 -5.36 -8.56
CA TYR A 117 -2.29 -6.38 -7.72
C TYR A 117 -1.26 -7.13 -6.87
N ILE A 118 -1.71 -7.53 -5.68
CA ILE A 118 -1.10 -8.57 -4.87
C ILE A 118 -2.20 -9.58 -4.55
N LYS A 119 -2.21 -10.70 -5.28
CA LYS A 119 -3.25 -11.75 -5.10
C LYS A 119 -3.02 -12.62 -3.86
N GLU A 120 -1.76 -12.74 -3.43
CA GLU A 120 -1.36 -13.57 -2.29
C GLU A 120 -0.12 -12.95 -1.63
N PRO A 121 0.13 -13.16 -0.33
CA PRO A 121 -0.65 -13.93 0.66
C PRO A 121 -1.90 -13.22 1.17
N ARG A 122 -2.95 -13.98 1.52
CA ARG A 122 -4.23 -13.45 2.04
C ARG A 122 -4.41 -13.75 3.53
N HIS A 123 -5.06 -12.84 4.26
CA HIS A 123 -5.48 -13.06 5.64
C HIS A 123 -7.01 -13.22 5.70
N ASN A 124 -7.50 -13.70 6.84
CA ASN A 124 -8.93 -13.67 7.14
C ASN A 124 -9.25 -12.37 7.89
N SER A 125 -9.90 -11.44 7.18
CA SER A 125 -10.27 -10.11 7.68
C SER A 125 -11.33 -10.16 8.79
N ASP A 126 -12.02 -11.28 8.99
CA ASP A 126 -12.93 -11.47 10.14
C ASP A 126 -12.18 -11.50 11.48
N PHE A 127 -10.89 -11.85 11.48
CA PHE A 127 -10.14 -12.11 12.71
C PHE A 127 -8.87 -11.27 12.85
N ILE A 128 -8.29 -10.80 11.75
CA ILE A 128 -7.00 -10.12 11.74
C ILE A 128 -7.14 -8.79 11.01
N THR A 129 -6.58 -7.72 11.58
CA THR A 129 -6.55 -6.43 10.90
C THR A 129 -5.41 -6.38 9.87
N ILE A 130 -5.60 -5.59 8.81
CA ILE A 130 -4.56 -5.40 7.79
C ILE A 130 -3.25 -4.85 8.39
N LYS A 131 -3.34 -4.03 9.45
CA LYS A 131 -2.18 -3.43 10.13
C LYS A 131 -1.34 -4.48 10.85
N ASP A 132 -1.98 -5.50 11.41
CA ASP A 132 -1.28 -6.62 12.07
C ASP A 132 -0.68 -7.59 11.05
N PHE A 133 -1.34 -7.72 9.89
CA PHE A 133 -0.95 -8.66 8.84
C PHE A 133 0.13 -8.13 7.90
N LEU A 134 0.07 -6.86 7.52
CA LEU A 134 0.89 -6.28 6.45
C LEU A 134 1.76 -5.12 6.94
N LYS A 135 3.06 -5.22 6.64
CA LYS A 135 4.02 -4.13 6.82
C LYS A 135 4.59 -3.70 5.48
N ILE A 136 4.60 -2.39 5.22
CA ILE A 136 5.10 -1.84 3.96
C ILE A 136 6.32 -0.97 4.21
N SER A 137 7.32 -1.08 3.34
CA SER A 137 8.49 -0.18 3.35
C SER A 137 9.00 0.10 1.94
N TYR A 138 9.61 1.26 1.73
CA TYR A 138 10.21 1.68 0.48
C TYR A 138 11.69 2.01 0.67
N SER A 139 12.54 1.38 -0.13
CA SER A 139 13.99 1.62 -0.14
C SER A 139 14.59 1.22 -1.46
N ASN A 140 15.61 1.92 -1.93
CA ASN A 140 16.34 1.58 -3.16
C ASN A 140 15.40 1.27 -4.34
N LYS A 141 14.43 2.16 -4.59
CA LYS A 141 13.41 2.01 -5.64
C LYS A 141 12.61 0.71 -5.57
N THR A 142 12.49 0.13 -4.37
CA THR A 142 11.76 -1.13 -4.17
C THR A 142 10.76 -0.95 -3.04
N LEU A 143 9.49 -1.17 -3.37
CA LEU A 143 8.41 -1.27 -2.41
C LEU A 143 8.35 -2.72 -1.93
N THR A 144 8.47 -2.92 -0.62
CA THR A 144 8.47 -4.24 0.02
C THR A 144 7.22 -4.40 0.87
N PHE A 145 6.43 -5.41 0.55
CA PHE A 145 5.26 -5.83 1.33
C PHE A 145 5.64 -7.08 2.12
N ARG A 146 5.52 -7.01 3.44
CA ARG A 146 5.85 -8.10 4.36
C ARG A 146 4.58 -8.58 5.04
N PHE A 147 4.21 -9.81 4.76
CA PHE A 147 3.01 -10.46 5.26
C PHE A 147 3.35 -11.40 6.42
N VAL A 148 2.70 -11.25 7.58
CA VAL A 148 3.00 -12.06 8.76
C VAL A 148 2.47 -13.48 8.59
N LYS A 149 3.37 -14.46 8.59
CA LYS A 149 3.04 -15.86 8.28
C LYS A 149 1.95 -16.48 9.15
N LYS A 150 1.99 -16.21 10.46
CA LYS A 150 1.02 -16.78 11.41
C LYS A 150 -0.43 -16.32 11.19
N TYR A 151 -0.63 -15.27 10.39
CA TYR A 151 -1.93 -14.70 10.08
C TYR A 151 -2.37 -14.96 8.64
N ILE A 152 -1.59 -15.74 7.87
CA ILE A 152 -1.99 -16.16 6.54
C ILE A 152 -3.16 -17.14 6.68
N ALA A 153 -4.23 -16.86 5.96
CA ALA A 153 -5.43 -17.69 5.96
C ALA A 153 -5.16 -19.06 5.33
N LYS A 154 -5.81 -20.11 5.84
CA LYS A 154 -5.66 -21.48 5.32
C LYS A 154 -6.06 -21.62 3.85
N TYR A 155 -6.97 -20.78 3.36
CA TYR A 155 -7.41 -20.77 1.96
C TYR A 155 -6.46 -20.02 1.01
N SER A 156 -5.45 -19.33 1.55
CA SER A 156 -4.45 -18.60 0.76
C SER A 156 -3.60 -19.58 -0.05
N LYS A 157 -3.53 -19.38 -1.37
CA LYS A 157 -2.82 -20.28 -2.31
C LYS A 157 -1.45 -19.72 -2.64
N ILE A 158 -0.54 -19.79 -1.66
CA ILE A 158 0.80 -19.19 -1.74
C ILE A 158 1.61 -19.76 -2.91
N PRO A 159 2.02 -18.94 -3.90
CA PRO A 159 2.93 -19.37 -4.95
C PRO A 159 4.28 -19.81 -4.37
N LYS A 160 4.86 -20.89 -4.90
CA LYS A 160 6.18 -21.41 -4.46
C LYS A 160 7.31 -20.39 -4.64
N THR A 161 7.14 -19.42 -5.53
CA THR A 161 8.11 -18.38 -5.87
C THR A 161 8.16 -17.22 -4.87
N ILE A 162 7.18 -17.10 -3.96
CA ILE A 162 7.20 -16.04 -2.94
C ILE A 162 8.37 -16.26 -1.97
N LYS A 163 9.22 -15.24 -1.84
CA LYS A 163 10.33 -15.22 -0.89
C LYS A 163 9.79 -15.19 0.54
N LYS A 164 10.46 -15.89 1.46
CA LYS A 164 9.99 -16.05 2.84
C LYS A 164 11.13 -16.30 3.82
N ASP A 165 10.96 -15.87 5.06
CA ASP A 165 11.81 -16.22 6.22
C ASP A 165 10.96 -16.87 7.32
N ASN A 166 11.42 -16.99 8.57
CA ASN A 166 10.63 -17.63 9.63
C ASN A 166 9.35 -16.88 10.02
N THR A 167 9.28 -15.57 9.79
CA THR A 167 8.19 -14.71 10.29
C THR A 167 7.34 -14.15 9.16
N TYR A 168 7.92 -13.87 8.00
CA TYR A 168 7.30 -13.11 6.92
C TYR A 168 7.35 -13.83 5.57
N MET A 169 6.36 -13.51 4.75
CA MET A 169 6.42 -13.67 3.31
C MET A 169 6.57 -12.30 2.65
N TYR A 170 7.27 -12.26 1.52
CA TYR A 170 7.73 -11.02 0.91
C TYR A 170 7.26 -10.90 -0.54
N VAL A 171 6.65 -9.75 -0.85
CA VAL A 171 6.44 -9.29 -2.23
C VAL A 171 7.27 -8.03 -2.45
N PHE A 172 8.09 -8.05 -3.49
CA PHE A 172 8.97 -6.95 -3.87
C PHE A 172 8.49 -6.36 -5.19
N ILE A 173 8.24 -5.05 -5.20
CA ILE A 173 7.86 -4.31 -6.40
C ILE A 173 8.92 -3.27 -6.70
N HIS A 174 9.59 -3.43 -7.84
CA HIS A 174 10.55 -2.44 -8.33
C HIS A 174 9.84 -1.28 -9.03
N ILE A 175 10.31 -0.07 -8.74
CA ILE A 175 9.77 1.23 -9.18
C ILE A 175 10.68 1.85 -10.23
#